data_AF-A0A7L0DYC5-F1
#
_entry.id   AF-A0A7L0DYC5-F1
#
_cell.length_a   1.000
_cell.length_b   1.000
_cell.length_c   1.000
_cell.angle_alpha   90.00
_cell.angle_beta   90.00
_cell.angle_gamma   90.00
#
_symmetry.space_group_name_H-M   'P 1'
#
loop_
_entity.id
_entity.type
_entity.pdbx_description
1 polymer ?
#
loop_
_entity_poly.entity_id
_entity_poly.type
_entity_poly.pdbx_seq_one_letter_code
_entity_poly.pdbx_strand_id
1 'polypeptide(L)' 'ENSLQKTSAPFSANSYDDFISLNTLNFSSFAKLMKRLQEIHPEATKDQIVDALLEVRKNNRGVLNGLSINSIVERTSIIV' A
#
# COMPACT_ATOMS: atom_id res chain seq x y z
N GLU A 1 -54.11 1.83 4.66
CA GLU A 1 -53.50 0.85 5.60
C GLU A 1 -52.29 0.22 4.90
N ASN A 2 -51.07 0.67 5.19
CA ASN A 2 -50.17 0.22 6.26
C ASN A 2 -49.99 -1.32 6.32
N SER A 3 -48.83 -1.81 5.89
CA SER A 3 -48.09 -2.82 6.66
C SER A 3 -46.61 -2.87 6.26
N LEU A 4 -45.82 -2.23 7.13
CA LEU A 4 -44.43 -2.52 7.51
C LEU A 4 -43.78 -3.76 6.88
N GLN A 5 -42.66 -3.58 6.17
CA GLN A 5 -41.51 -4.47 6.31
C GLN A 5 -40.21 -3.66 6.32
N LYS A 6 -39.59 -3.70 7.49
CA LYS A 6 -38.34 -3.08 7.90
C LYS A 6 -37.31 -4.20 7.90
N THR A 7 -36.32 -4.14 7.02
CA THR A 7 -35.09 -4.94 7.23
C THR A 7 -33.88 -4.09 6.88
N SER A 8 -33.30 -3.53 7.92
CA SER A 8 -31.90 -3.14 7.97
C SER A 8 -31.06 -4.37 7.62
N ALA A 9 -30.40 -4.37 6.47
CA ALA A 9 -29.20 -5.16 6.31
C ALA A 9 -28.01 -4.24 6.66
N PRO A 10 -27.15 -4.61 7.63
CA PRO A 10 -25.88 -3.93 7.77
C PRO A 10 -25.13 -4.17 6.46
N PHE A 11 -24.65 -3.12 5.79
CA PHE A 11 -23.50 -3.30 4.92
C PHE A 11 -22.33 -3.60 5.85
N SER A 12 -22.30 -4.86 6.26
CA SER A 12 -21.31 -5.49 7.09
C SER A 12 -19.97 -5.29 6.40
N ALA A 13 -19.01 -4.81 7.18
CA ALA A 13 -17.62 -4.76 6.85
C ALA A 13 -17.22 -5.98 6.02
N ASN A 14 -16.59 -5.73 4.87
CA ASN A 14 -15.42 -6.44 4.37
C ASN A 14 -14.88 -5.73 3.12
N SER A 15 -14.59 -4.43 3.25
CA SER A 15 -13.69 -3.72 2.33
C SER A 15 -12.24 -4.21 2.45
N TYR A 16 -11.95 -5.22 3.29
CA TYR A 16 -10.63 -5.82 3.38
C TYR A 16 -10.45 -6.95 2.36
N ASP A 17 -11.48 -7.70 1.98
CA ASP A 17 -11.34 -8.81 1.03
C ASP A 17 -11.05 -8.33 -0.41
N ASP A 18 -11.55 -7.16 -0.79
CA ASP A 18 -11.19 -6.50 -2.05
C ASP A 18 -9.73 -5.98 -2.03
N PHE A 19 -9.22 -5.61 -0.86
CA PHE A 19 -7.81 -5.24 -0.69
C PHE A 19 -6.89 -6.46 -0.71
N ILE A 20 -7.32 -7.60 -0.16
CA ILE A 20 -6.53 -8.85 -0.16
C ILE A 20 -6.53 -9.51 -1.56
N SER A 21 -7.60 -9.36 -2.35
CA SER A 21 -7.65 -9.87 -3.73
C SER A 21 -6.75 -9.10 -4.71
N LEU A 22 -6.50 -7.80 -4.48
CA LEU A 22 -5.47 -7.05 -5.24
C LEU A 22 -4.04 -7.36 -4.76
N ASN A 23 -3.89 -7.80 -3.51
CA ASN A 23 -2.59 -8.06 -2.88
C ASN A 23 -1.93 -9.37 -3.35
N THR A 24 -2.54 -10.12 -4.26
CA THR A 24 -1.98 -11.38 -4.79
C THR A 24 -1.47 -11.26 -6.24
N LEU A 25 -1.74 -10.16 -6.95
CA LEU A 25 -1.62 -10.13 -8.42
C LEU A 25 -0.61 -9.11 -9.01
N ASN A 26 0.27 -8.48 -8.22
CA ASN A 26 1.36 -7.67 -8.80
C ASN A 26 2.65 -7.61 -7.95
N PHE A 27 3.21 -8.77 -7.60
CA PHE A 27 4.47 -8.82 -6.83
C PHE A 27 5.76 -8.63 -7.65
N SER A 28 5.71 -8.26 -8.93
CA SER A 28 6.97 -8.00 -9.65
C SER A 28 7.55 -6.63 -9.31
N SER A 29 6.73 -5.58 -9.18
CA SER A 29 7.22 -4.21 -9.01
C SER A 29 7.55 -3.87 -7.56
N PHE A 30 6.71 -4.29 -6.60
CA PHE A 30 6.99 -4.07 -5.18
C PHE A 30 8.20 -4.88 -4.70
N ALA A 31 8.32 -6.15 -5.11
CA ALA A 31 9.50 -6.95 -4.76
C ALA A 31 10.78 -6.39 -5.39
N LYS A 32 10.73 -5.90 -6.64
CA LYS A 32 11.86 -5.19 -7.26
C LYS A 32 12.23 -3.90 -6.51
N LEU A 33 11.23 -3.16 -6.05
CA LEU A 33 11.43 -1.94 -5.25
C LEU A 33 12.09 -2.26 -3.91
N MET A 34 11.54 -3.22 -3.15
CA MET A 34 12.11 -3.68 -1.88
C MET A 34 13.54 -4.18 -2.06
N LYS A 35 13.79 -5.00 -3.09
CA LYS A 35 15.14 -5.50 -3.39
C LYS A 35 16.11 -4.37 -3.67
N ARG A 36 15.74 -3.39 -4.49
CA ARG A 36 16.60 -2.22 -4.79
C ARG A 36 16.86 -1.36 -3.57
N LEU A 37 15.86 -1.14 -2.73
CA LEU A 37 16.02 -0.36 -1.50
C LEU A 37 16.97 -1.06 -0.52
N GLN A 38 16.88 -2.38 -0.40
CA GLN A 38 17.82 -3.16 0.41
C GLN A 38 19.23 -3.22 -0.19
N GLU A 39 19.36 -3.19 -1.52
CA GLU A 39 20.67 -3.14 -2.20
C GLU A 39 21.37 -1.79 -1.99
N ILE A 40 20.60 -0.69 -1.93
CA ILE A 40 21.13 0.67 -1.74
C ILE A 40 21.36 0.96 -0.26
N HIS A 41 20.50 0.46 0.63
CA HIS A 41 20.53 0.68 2.08
C HIS A 41 20.60 -0.64 2.84
N PRO A 42 21.74 -1.36 2.80
CA PRO A 42 21.90 -2.62 3.52
C PRO A 42 21.80 -2.48 5.05
N GLU A 43 22.06 -1.28 5.59
CA GLU A 43 21.94 -0.92 7.00
C GLU A 43 20.48 -0.77 7.47
N ALA A 44 19.56 -0.54 6.53
CA ALA A 44 18.16 -0.35 6.82
C ALA A 44 17.45 -1.71 6.98
N THR A 45 16.73 -1.85 8.08
CA THR A 45 15.86 -3.01 8.28
C THR A 45 14.67 -2.95 7.33
N LYS A 46 14.04 -4.10 7.06
CA LYS A 46 12.84 -4.16 6.21
C LYS A 46 11.73 -3.25 6.74
N ASP A 47 11.58 -3.17 8.05
CA ASP A 47 10.53 -2.37 8.68
C ASP A 47 10.78 -0.87 8.46
N GLN A 48 12.02 -0.42 8.60
CA GLN A 48 12.40 0.98 8.29
C GLN A 48 12.12 1.34 6.82
N ILE A 49 12.41 0.43 5.89
CA ILE A 49 12.11 0.63 4.46
C ILE A 49 10.59 0.70 4.23
N VAL A 50 9.81 -0.16 4.89
CA VAL A 50 8.34 -0.15 4.79
C VAL A 50 7.77 1.14 5.38
N ASP A 51 8.26 1.60 6.52
CA ASP A 51 7.83 2.85 7.15
C ASP A 51 8.13 4.05 6.26
N ALA A 52 9.32 4.11 5.68
CA ALA A 52 9.69 5.13 4.71
C ALA A 52 8.79 5.10 3.46
N LEU A 53 8.46 3.92 2.94
CA LEU A 53 7.52 3.78 1.82
C LEU A 53 6.10 4.24 2.17
N LEU A 54 5.65 3.99 3.40
CA LEU A 54 4.36 4.50 3.90
C LEU A 54 4.37 6.03 3.98
N GLU A 55 5.50 6.64 4.33
CA GLU A 55 5.66 8.08 4.34
C GLU A 55 5.65 8.67 2.92
N VAL A 56 6.38 8.07 1.97
CA VAL A 56 6.29 8.46 0.54
C VAL A 56 4.86 8.35 0.03
N ARG A 57 4.12 7.30 0.42
CA ARG A 57 2.71 7.11 0.05
C ARG A 57 1.82 8.22 0.61
N LYS A 58 1.99 8.59 1.89
CA LYS A 58 1.25 9.70 2.52
C LYS A 58 1.51 11.01 1.77
N ASN A 59 2.77 11.26 1.43
CA ASN A 59 3.20 12.45 0.68
C ASN A 59 2.71 12.45 -0.79
N ASN A 60 2.34 11.29 -1.34
CA ASN A 60 1.79 11.15 -2.68
C ASN A 60 0.27 10.88 -2.69
N ARG A 61 -0.49 11.60 -1.84
CA ARG A 61 -1.96 11.55 -1.77
C ARG A 61 -2.52 10.15 -1.48
N GLY A 62 -1.75 9.31 -0.79
CA GLY A 62 -2.18 7.99 -0.34
C GLY A 62 -1.92 6.84 -1.30
N VAL A 63 -1.30 7.08 -2.47
CA VAL A 63 -0.95 6.01 -3.44
C VAL A 63 0.51 6.11 -3.87
N LEU A 64 1.15 4.99 -4.17
CA LEU A 64 2.45 4.97 -4.87
C LEU A 64 2.27 4.79 -6.39
N ASN A 65 1.09 4.32 -6.80
CA ASN A 65 0.71 4.18 -8.19
C ASN A 65 0.70 5.57 -8.86
N GLY A 66 1.43 5.69 -9.96
CA GLY A 66 1.67 6.98 -10.65
C GLY A 66 3.09 7.52 -10.49
N LEU A 67 3.89 6.97 -9.56
CA LEU A 67 5.33 7.20 -9.51
C LEU A 67 6.09 6.09 -10.25
N SER A 68 7.19 6.45 -10.92
CA SER A 68 8.12 5.46 -11.46
C SER A 68 8.85 4.77 -10.30
N ILE A 69 9.28 3.52 -10.51
CA ILE A 69 10.04 2.77 -9.49
C ILE A 69 11.26 3.56 -9.01
N ASN A 70 12.01 4.17 -9.93
CA ASN A 70 13.18 4.98 -9.57
C ASN A 70 12.81 6.19 -8.72
N SER A 71 11.69 6.87 -9.02
CA SER A 71 11.23 8.00 -8.21
C SER A 71 10.80 7.58 -6.81
N ILE A 72 10.19 6.40 -6.67
CA ILE A 72 9.85 5.85 -5.36
C ILE A 72 11.13 5.51 -4.59
N VAL A 73 12.11 4.86 -5.23
CA VAL A 73 13.42 4.56 -4.61
C VAL A 73 14.08 5.84 -4.11
N GLU A 74 14.25 6.83 -4.97
CA GLU A 74 14.92 8.09 -4.63
C GLU A 74 14.27 8.79 -3.43
N ARG A 75 12.94 8.90 -3.43
CA ARG A 75 12.21 9.55 -2.33
C ARG A 75 12.29 8.75 -1.03
N THR A 76 12.28 7.43 -1.12
CA THR A 76 12.42 6.55 0.04
C THR A 76 13.83 6.64 0.62
N SER A 77 14.86 6.73 -0.23
CA SER A 77 16.27 6.88 0.15
C SER A 77 16.61 8.19 0.88
N ILE A 78 15.72 9.18 0.86
CA ILE A 78 15.90 10.43 1.64
C ILE A 78 15.41 10.24 3.08
N ILE A 79 14.53 9.27 3.31
CA ILE A 79 13.86 9.03 4.60
C ILE A 79 14.54 7.89 5.37
N VAL A 80 14.97 6.85 4.64
CA VAL A 80 15.77 5.72 5.15
C VAL A 80 17.16 6.22 5.55
#